data_AF-B3VSD3-F1
#
_entry.id   AF-B3VSD3-F1
#
_cell.length_a   1.000
_cell.length_b   1.000
_cell.length_c   1.000
_cell.angle_alpha   90.00
_cell.angle_beta   90.00
_cell.angle_gamma   90.00
#
_symmetry.space_group_name_H-M   'P 1'
#
loop_
_entity.id
_entity.type
_entity.pdbx_description
1 polymer ?
#
loop_
_entity_poly.entity_id
_entity_poly.type
_entity_poly.pdbx_seq_one_letter_code
_entity_poly.pdbx_strand_id
1 'polypeptide(L)'
;DSKYISYRFGLFYGPFLIIWFLAAVLVGLTSRYTYKVIRSSVSDNKDKHMTYQFKLINYIVIFLICWVFAVINRVVNGLGYYPIALNILHSYLSISHGFYASVTFIYN
;
A
#
# COMPACT_ATOMS: atom_id res chain seq x y z
N ASP A 1 18.00 -3.58 27.20
CA ASP A 1 16.61 -3.55 26.68
C ASP A 1 16.40 -4.06 25.24
N SER A 2 17.21 -4.99 24.71
CA SER A 2 17.00 -5.51 23.34
C SER A 2 16.04 -6.70 23.22
N LYS A 3 15.70 -7.36 24.34
CA LYS A 3 14.95 -8.63 24.37
C LYS A 3 13.55 -8.56 23.76
N TYR A 4 12.93 -7.38 23.75
CA TYR A 4 11.58 -7.18 23.20
C TYR A 4 11.56 -6.64 21.77
N ILE A 5 12.70 -6.21 21.23
CA ILE A 5 12.80 -5.63 19.88
C ILE A 5 12.52 -6.71 18.84
N SER A 6 13.19 -7.86 18.94
CA SER A 6 13.00 -8.99 18.03
C SER A 6 11.59 -9.58 18.10
N TYR A 7 10.98 -9.60 19.30
CA TYR A 7 9.62 -10.11 19.50
C TYR A 7 8.58 -9.18 18.86
N ARG A 8 8.73 -7.85 19.02
CA ARG A 8 7.89 -6.85 18.34
C ARG A 8 8.04 -6.89 16.82
N PHE A 9 9.27 -7.10 16.35
CA PHE A 9 9.55 -7.24 14.91
C PHE A 9 8.85 -8.47 14.32
N GLY A 10 8.98 -9.63 14.96
CA GLY A 10 8.37 -10.88 14.48
C GLY A 10 6.84 -10.85 14.49
N LEU A 11 6.21 -10.33 15.56
CA LEU A 11 4.75 -10.33 15.71
C LEU A 11 4.05 -9.25 14.90
N PHE A 12 4.63 -8.05 14.80
CA PHE A 12 3.93 -6.91 14.22
C PHE A 12 4.56 -6.40 12.92
N TYR A 13 5.88 -6.46 12.76
CA TYR A 13 6.54 -5.92 11.58
C TYR A 13 6.63 -6.95 10.45
N GLY A 14 6.90 -8.22 10.76
CA GLY A 14 6.97 -9.30 9.78
C GLY A 14 5.67 -9.49 8.98
N PRO A 15 4.53 -9.76 9.63
CA PRO A 15 3.24 -9.90 8.92
C PRO A 15 2.86 -8.66 8.13
N PHE A 16 3.15 -7.48 8.67
CA PHE A 16 2.87 -6.21 8.00
C PHE A 16 3.67 -6.05 6.71
N LEU A 17 4.96 -6.41 6.71
CA LEU A 17 5.81 -6.39 5.52
C LEU A 17 5.33 -7.38 4.46
N ILE A 18 4.87 -8.57 4.88
CA ILE A 18 4.30 -9.57 3.97
C ILE A 18 3.05 -9.02 3.28
N ILE A 19 2.13 -8.40 4.04
CA ILE A 19 0.91 -7.80 3.48
C ILE A 19 1.26 -6.69 2.48
N TRP A 20 2.19 -5.80 2.85
CA TRP A 20 2.62 -4.71 1.97
C TRP A 20 3.26 -5.25 0.67
N PHE A 21 4.10 -6.28 0.76
CA PHE A 21 4.72 -6.91 -0.40
C PHE A 21 3.70 -7.62 -1.29
N LEU A 22 2.79 -8.41 -0.72
CA LEU A 22 1.72 -9.08 -1.47
C LEU A 22 0.81 -8.06 -2.16
N ALA A 23 0.48 -6.94 -1.49
CA ALA A 23 -0.27 -5.85 -2.10
C ALA A 23 0.47 -5.27 -3.31
N ALA A 24 1.79 -5.05 -3.23
CA ALA A 24 2.59 -4.57 -4.35
C ALA A 24 2.57 -5.54 -5.55
N VAL A 25 2.70 -6.85 -5.29
CA VAL A 25 2.63 -7.89 -6.33
C VAL A 25 1.24 -7.92 -6.99
N LEU A 26 0.17 -7.87 -6.19
CA LEU A 26 -1.21 -7.86 -6.70
C LEU A 26 -1.49 -6.65 -7.59
N VAL A 27 -0.96 -5.46 -7.26
CA VAL A 27 -1.07 -4.29 -8.14
C VAL A 27 -0.38 -4.51 -9.47
N GLY A 28 0.84 -5.04 -9.46
CA GLY A 28 1.58 -5.32 -10.69
C GLY A 28 0.81 -6.29 -11.60
N LEU A 29 0.25 -7.36 -11.02
CA LEU A 29 -0.57 -8.33 -11.75
C LEU A 29 -1.86 -7.72 -12.29
N THR A 30 -2.57 -6.96 -11.45
CA THR A 30 -3.84 -6.31 -11.82
C THR A 30 -3.64 -5.26 -12.91
N SER A 31 -2.54 -4.49 -12.84
CA SER A 31 -2.17 -3.50 -13.85
C SER A 31 -1.82 -4.17 -15.18
N ARG A 32 -1.06 -5.27 -15.15
CA ARG A 32 -0.74 -6.07 -16.34
C ARG A 32 -2.00 -6.67 -16.98
N TYR A 33 -2.92 -7.20 -16.16
CA TYR A 33 -4.19 -7.74 -16.62
C TYR A 33 -5.05 -6.65 -17.27
N THR A 34 -5.20 -5.51 -16.59
CA THR A 34 -5.92 -4.33 -17.10
C THR A 34 -5.37 -3.88 -18.45
N TYR A 35 -4.04 -3.75 -18.58
CA TYR A 35 -3.38 -3.40 -19.83
C TYR A 35 -3.70 -4.39 -20.97
N LYS A 36 -3.68 -5.70 -20.68
CA LYS A 36 -3.99 -6.74 -21.66
C LYS A 36 -5.45 -6.65 -22.14
N VAL A 37 -6.40 -6.48 -21.21
CA VAL A 37 -7.82 -6.36 -21.52
C VAL A 37 -8.13 -5.10 -22.33
N ILE A 38 -7.49 -3.97 -22.02
CA ILE A 38 -7.65 -2.73 -22.78
C ILE A 38 -7.22 -2.92 -24.24
N ARG A 39 -6.12 -3.64 -24.46
CA ARG A 39 -5.55 -3.85 -25.80
C ARG A 39 -6.29 -4.93 -26.61
N SER A 40 -7.00 -5.86 -25.96
CA SER A 40 -7.64 -7.00 -26.63
C SER A 40 -9.17 -6.93 -26.73
N SER A 41 -9.85 -6.02 -26.02
CA SER A 41 -11.32 -6.02 -25.90
C SER A 41 -12.01 -4.95 -26.74
N VAL A 42 -13.05 -5.37 -27.49
CA VAL A 42 -13.95 -4.57 -28.38
C VAL A 42 -15.39 -4.50 -27.78
N SER A 43 -15.56 -4.73 -26.47
CA SER A 43 -16.89 -4.91 -25.84
C SER A 43 -17.49 -3.62 -25.25
N ASP A 44 -18.81 -3.43 -25.39
CA ASP A 44 -19.60 -2.29 -24.88
C ASP A 44 -19.60 -2.11 -23.35
N ASN A 45 -19.22 -3.14 -22.55
CA ASN A 45 -19.12 -3.02 -21.08
C ASN A 45 -17.70 -2.71 -20.58
N LYS A 46 -16.75 -2.49 -21.50
CA LYS A 46 -15.32 -2.24 -21.21
C LYS A 46 -15.12 -1.00 -20.34
N ASP A 47 -15.85 0.07 -20.59
CA ASP A 47 -15.60 1.35 -19.91
C ASP A 47 -15.93 1.32 -18.42
N LYS A 48 -17.01 0.63 -18.03
CA LYS A 48 -17.36 0.44 -16.61
C LYS A 48 -16.33 -0.42 -15.89
N HIS A 49 -15.96 -1.57 -16.46
CA HIS A 49 -14.95 -2.44 -15.85
C HIS A 49 -13.57 -1.77 -15.77
N MET A 50 -13.20 -0.99 -16.78
CA MET A 50 -11.94 -0.25 -16.80
C MET A 50 -11.92 0.85 -15.74
N THR A 51 -13.02 1.57 -15.54
CA THR A 51 -13.13 2.60 -14.51
C THR A 51 -12.92 2.02 -13.11
N TYR A 52 -13.55 0.88 -12.78
CA TYR A 52 -13.37 0.24 -11.47
C TYR A 52 -11.95 -0.30 -11.27
N GLN A 53 -11.37 -0.96 -12.29
CA GLN A 53 -10.00 -1.46 -12.23
C GLN A 53 -8.99 -0.32 -12.07
N PHE A 54 -9.21 0.81 -12.75
CA PHE A 54 -8.35 1.99 -12.65
C PHE A 54 -8.43 2.63 -11.26
N LYS A 55 -9.65 2.79 -10.70
CA LYS A 55 -9.85 3.27 -9.31
C LYS A 55 -9.12 2.37 -8.31
N LEU A 56 -9.24 1.05 -8.45
CA LEU A 56 -8.58 0.08 -7.59
C LEU A 56 -7.05 0.17 -7.68
N ILE A 57 -6.49 0.22 -8.89
CA ILE A 57 -5.03 0.36 -9.07
C ILE A 57 -4.52 1.67 -8.45
N ASN A 58 -5.20 2.79 -8.72
CA ASN A 58 -4.80 4.09 -8.18
C ASN A 58 -4.83 4.10 -6.65
N TYR A 59 -5.88 3.53 -6.04
CA TYR A 59 -5.97 3.36 -4.60
C TYR A 59 -4.79 2.56 -4.03
N ILE A 60 -4.45 1.40 -4.61
CA ILE A 60 -3.40 0.57 -4.05
C ILE A 60 -2.01 1.22 -4.28
N VAL A 61 -1.80 1.98 -5.36
CA VAL A 61 -0.58 2.79 -5.53
C VAL A 61 -0.46 3.82 -4.41
N ILE A 62 -1.53 4.53 -4.08
CA ILE A 62 -1.53 5.50 -2.97
C ILE A 62 -1.29 4.77 -1.63
N PHE A 63 -1.88 3.59 -1.42
CA PHE A 63 -1.60 2.74 -0.26
C PHE A 63 -0.09 2.42 -0.16
N LEU A 64 0.54 1.97 -1.24
CA LEU A 64 1.97 1.63 -1.23
C LEU A 64 2.85 2.82 -0.86
N ILE A 65 2.54 4.01 -1.39
CA ILE A 65 3.25 5.27 -1.09
C ILE A 65 3.05 5.67 0.38
N CYS A 66 1.82 5.66 0.87
CA CYS A 66 1.53 6.06 2.26
C CYS A 66 2.22 5.13 3.27
N TRP A 67 2.31 3.84 2.93
CA TRP A 67 2.86 2.83 3.83
C TRP A 67 4.37 2.58 3.65
N VAL A 68 5.05 3.15 2.64
CA VAL A 68 6.51 2.97 2.48
C VAL A 68 7.29 3.51 3.69
N PHE A 69 6.87 4.66 4.23
CA PHE A 69 7.49 5.24 5.43
C PHE A 69 7.18 4.43 6.68
N ALA A 70 6.04 3.75 6.71
CA ALA A 70 5.66 2.81 7.74
C ALA A 70 6.58 1.56 7.74
N VAL A 71 6.95 1.09 6.55
CA VAL A 71 7.90 0.00 6.33
C VAL A 71 9.30 0.42 6.77
N ILE A 72 9.80 1.56 6.25
CA ILE A 72 11.13 2.07 6.57
C ILE A 72 11.27 2.32 8.08
N ASN A 73 10.28 2.96 8.69
CA ASN A 73 10.29 3.22 10.13
C ASN A 73 10.37 1.92 10.95
N ARG A 74 9.64 0.85 10.56
CA ARG A 74 9.69 -0.45 11.25
C ARG A 74 11.04 -1.16 11.07
N VAL A 75 11.67 -1.05 9.90
CA VAL A 75 13.02 -1.58 9.65
C VAL A 75 14.04 -0.87 10.52
N VAL A 76 14.01 0.47 10.54
CA VAL A 76 14.94 1.30 11.31
C VAL A 76 14.76 1.11 12.83
N ASN A 77 13.51 1.02 13.29
CA ASN A 77 13.20 0.67 14.68
C ASN A 77 13.68 -0.75 15.04
N GLY A 78 13.61 -1.70 14.10
CA GLY A 78 14.16 -3.05 14.25
C GLY A 78 15.68 -3.08 14.42
N LEU A 79 16.39 -2.09 13.85
CA LEU A 79 17.83 -1.88 14.00
C LEU A 79 18.19 -1.09 15.27
N GLY A 80 17.20 -0.72 16.09
CA GLY A 80 17.41 0.01 17.35
C GLY A 80 17.52 1.53 17.21
N TYR A 81 17.26 2.08 16.01
CA TYR A 81 17.25 3.53 15.77
C TYR A 81 15.80 4.04 15.77
N TYR A 82 15.55 5.15 16.47
CA TYR A 82 14.21 5.74 16.59
C TYR A 82 14.16 7.19 16.05
N PRO A 83 14.38 7.40 14.75
CA PRO A 83 14.40 8.75 14.18
C PRO A 83 13.01 9.40 14.22
N ILE A 84 12.93 10.58 14.84
CA ILE A 84 11.70 11.36 15.02
C ILE A 84 11.04 11.68 13.67
N ALA A 85 11.83 12.07 12.66
CA ALA A 85 11.31 12.42 11.34
C ALA A 85 10.52 11.28 10.67
N LEU A 86 11.02 10.04 10.75
CA LEU A 86 10.32 8.87 10.18
C LEU A 86 9.04 8.52 10.96
N ASN A 87 9.03 8.73 12.28
CA ASN A 87 7.83 8.51 13.10
C ASN A 87 6.71 9.51 12.78
N ILE A 88 7.07 10.78 12.55
CA ILE A 88 6.12 11.82 12.14
C ILE A 88 5.59 11.53 10.73
N LEU A 89 6.48 11.23 9.78
CA LEU A 89 6.09 10.88 8.40
C LEU A 89 5.19 9.64 8.34
N HIS A 90 5.54 8.60 9.10
CA HIS A 90 4.71 7.39 9.23
C HIS A 90 3.31 7.73 9.76
N SER A 91 3.23 8.48 10.86
CA SER A 91 1.94 8.84 11.47
C SER A 91 1.09 9.68 10.52
N TYR A 92 1.69 10.69 9.89
CA TYR A 92 1.02 11.57 8.94
C TYR A 92 0.45 10.77 7.76
N LEU A 93 1.29 9.99 7.07
CA LEU A 93 0.87 9.25 5.88
C LEU A 93 -0.09 8.11 6.20
N SER A 94 0.00 7.50 7.40
CA SER A 94 -0.96 6.49 7.83
C SER A 94 -2.36 7.08 8.04
N ILE A 95 -2.47 8.33 8.51
CA ILE A 95 -3.75 9.03 8.64
C ILE A 95 -4.24 9.49 7.26
N SER A 96 -3.34 10.06 6.45
CA SER A 96 -3.66 10.51 5.09
C SER A 96 -4.16 9.37 4.20
N HIS A 97 -3.69 8.13 4.41
CA HIS A 97 -4.19 6.97 3.70
C HIS A 97 -5.72 6.82 3.80
N GLY A 98 -6.30 6.99 4.99
CA GLY A 98 -7.76 6.90 5.20
C GLY A 98 -8.52 7.99 4.45
N PHE A 99 -7.94 9.19 4.35
CA PHE A 99 -8.48 10.28 3.54
C PHE A 99 -8.46 9.92 2.03
N TYR A 100 -7.32 9.46 1.51
CA TYR A 100 -7.22 9.08 0.10
C TYR A 100 -8.08 7.86 -0.26
N ALA A 101 -8.25 6.91 0.66
CA ALA A 101 -9.19 5.80 0.53
C ALA A 101 -10.62 6.32 0.32
N SER A 102 -11.03 7.26 1.18
CA SER A 102 -12.36 7.87 1.13
C SER A 102 -12.58 8.62 -0.19
N VAL A 103 -11.60 9.40 -0.65
CA VAL A 103 -11.68 10.09 -1.94
C VAL A 103 -11.83 9.09 -3.10
N THR A 104 -11.07 8.00 -3.09
CA THR A 104 -11.05 7.06 -4.24
C THR A 104 -12.32 6.21 -4.34
N PHE A 105 -12.98 5.90 -3.22
CA PHE A 105 -14.16 5.03 -3.19
C PHE A 105 -15.50 5.76 -3.00
N ILE A 106 -15.52 6.94 -2.37
CA ILE A 106 -16.76 7.70 -2.10
C ILE A 106 -17.03 8.74 -3.19
N TYR A 107 -15.99 9.43 -3.67
CA TYR A 107 -16.16 10.32 -4.82
C TYR A 107 -16.16 9.47 -6.11
N ASN A 108 -17.37 9.13 -6.57
CA ASN A 108 -17.59 8.37 -7.79
C ASN A 108 -17.62 9.26 -9.02
#